data_AF-A0A482IRA9-F1
#
_entry.id   AF-A0A482IRA9-F1
#
_cell.length_a   1.000
_cell.length_b   1.000
_cell.length_c   1.000
_cell.angle_alpha   90.00
_cell.angle_beta   90.00
_cell.angle_gamma   90.00
#
_symmetry.space_group_name_H-M   'P 1'
#
loop_
_entity.id
_entity.type
_entity.pdbx_description
1 polymer ?
#
loop_
_entity_poly.entity_id
_entity_poly.type
_entity_poly.pdbx_seq_one_letter_code
_entity_poly.pdbx_strand_id
1 'polypeptide(L)'
;MVDDNGVVTQVWWQFLLSMFNKQGGGGDVPDFSQIIAQLNAATDGVSYLSTQSPDPQSALDALRGVDELRNEIRNPENLSLILNRLSDLESLLHLQPDLSRLLAKLEEIEGALADIRPAYQPIVEQWKTPTLINSWVSYGSPFNPPGYYRDPFGIVRLRGMVKSGTIGQDIFVLPAGYRPANVEIFPNVSNSLFGIAEVTSTGSVNATSGNNAYFSLDGMTFRAAQ
;
A
#
# COMPACT_ATOMS: atom_id res chain seq x y z
N MET A 1 -36.01 -9.50 -12.98
CA MET A 1 -36.83 -8.52 -13.74
C MET A 1 -37.91 -9.23 -14.55
N VAL A 2 -37.64 -10.47 -14.92
CA VAL A 2 -38.56 -11.44 -15.50
C VAL A 2 -38.35 -12.71 -14.67
N ASP A 3 -39.40 -13.47 -14.36
CA ASP A 3 -39.23 -14.74 -13.64
C ASP A 3 -38.60 -15.81 -14.54
N ASP A 4 -38.32 -16.98 -13.96
CA ASP A 4 -37.60 -18.07 -14.62
C ASP A 4 -38.32 -18.63 -15.86
N ASN A 5 -39.56 -18.20 -16.13
CA ASN A 5 -40.33 -18.55 -17.32
C ASN A 5 -40.40 -17.42 -18.35
N GLY A 6 -39.68 -16.33 -18.18
CA GLY A 6 -39.69 -15.23 -19.14
C GLY A 6 -40.90 -14.29 -19.00
N VAL A 7 -41.64 -14.33 -17.87
CA VAL A 7 -42.75 -13.41 -17.60
C VAL A 7 -42.32 -12.24 -16.71
N VAL A 8 -42.61 -11.01 -17.13
CA VAL A 8 -42.29 -9.80 -16.36
C VAL A 8 -43.00 -9.89 -15.01
N THR A 9 -42.22 -9.93 -13.94
CA THR A 9 -42.75 -10.10 -12.58
C THR A 9 -43.79 -9.03 -12.25
N GLN A 10 -44.79 -9.37 -11.44
CA GLN A 10 -45.93 -8.49 -11.14
C GLN A 10 -45.51 -7.11 -10.59
N VAL A 11 -44.36 -7.02 -9.90
CA VAL A 11 -43.76 -5.76 -9.43
C VAL A 11 -43.31 -4.86 -10.58
N TRP A 12 -42.71 -5.44 -11.62
CA TRP A 12 -42.28 -4.72 -12.83
C TRP A 12 -43.44 -4.37 -13.76
N TRP A 13 -44.50 -5.18 -13.77
CA TRP A 13 -45.73 -4.87 -14.51
C TRP A 13 -46.47 -3.67 -13.91
N GLN A 14 -46.54 -3.57 -12.58
CA GLN A 14 -47.11 -2.41 -11.88
C GLN A 14 -46.28 -1.13 -12.11
N PHE A 15 -44.97 -1.25 -12.28
CA PHE A 15 -44.09 -0.14 -12.68
C PHE A 15 -44.32 0.34 -14.13
N LEU A 16 -44.61 -0.57 -15.05
CA LEU A 16 -44.95 -0.22 -16.44
C LEU A 16 -46.33 0.43 -16.55
N LEU A 17 -47.31 -0.05 -15.78
CA LEU A 17 -48.65 0.52 -15.73
C LEU A 17 -48.66 1.92 -15.09
N SER A 18 -47.77 2.19 -14.14
CA SER A 18 -47.62 3.54 -13.57
C SER A 18 -47.03 4.54 -14.56
N MET A 19 -46.23 4.10 -15.55
CA MET A 19 -45.71 4.97 -16.62
C MET A 19 -46.80 5.52 -17.55
N PHE A 20 -47.92 4.80 -17.74
CA PHE A 20 -49.04 5.22 -18.59
C PHE A 20 -50.22 5.82 -17.80
N ASN A 21 -50.02 6.12 -16.52
CA ASN A 21 -50.90 6.88 -15.63
C ASN A 21 -52.40 6.50 -15.66
N LYS A 22 -52.72 5.20 -15.83
CA LYS A 22 -54.06 4.68 -15.55
C LYS A 22 -54.13 4.25 -14.09
N GLN A 23 -54.61 5.14 -13.22
CA GLN A 23 -54.93 4.77 -11.85
C GLN A 23 -56.05 3.74 -11.81
N GLY A 24 -55.79 2.65 -11.09
CA GLY A 24 -56.69 2.03 -10.13
C GLY A 24 -58.09 1.64 -10.59
N GLY A 25 -58.35 0.33 -10.61
CA GLY A 25 -59.72 -0.18 -10.53
C GLY A 25 -59.77 -1.65 -10.90
N GLY A 26 -60.03 -2.52 -9.92
CA GLY A 26 -60.33 -3.92 -10.17
C GLY A 26 -61.55 -4.04 -11.06
N GLY A 27 -61.34 -4.46 -12.30
CA GLY A 27 -62.32 -4.64 -13.35
C GLY A 27 -61.59 -5.22 -14.54
N ASP A 28 -62.19 -6.24 -15.15
CA ASP A 28 -61.61 -7.19 -16.11
C ASP A 28 -60.46 -6.66 -16.98
N VAL A 29 -59.38 -7.45 -17.06
CA VAL A 29 -58.29 -7.26 -18.02
C VAL A 29 -58.92 -7.13 -19.40
N PRO A 30 -58.69 -6.03 -20.16
CA PRO A 30 -59.15 -5.95 -21.53
C PRO A 30 -58.59 -7.14 -22.30
N ASP A 31 -59.46 -7.99 -22.85
CA ASP A 31 -59.03 -9.15 -23.62
C ASP A 31 -58.43 -8.67 -24.94
N PHE A 32 -57.11 -8.45 -24.92
CA PHE A 32 -56.31 -8.03 -26.06
C PHE A 32 -56.43 -9.00 -27.25
N SER A 33 -56.82 -10.25 -27.00
CA SER A 33 -57.07 -11.25 -28.04
C SER A 33 -58.27 -10.87 -28.91
N GLN A 34 -59.34 -10.31 -28.32
CA GLN A 34 -60.50 -9.84 -29.08
C GLN A 34 -60.19 -8.55 -29.85
N ILE A 35 -59.41 -7.65 -29.27
CA ILE A 35 -59.00 -6.39 -29.91
C ILE A 35 -58.11 -6.69 -31.14
N ILE A 36 -57.16 -7.63 -31.00
CA ILE A 36 -56.29 -8.07 -32.09
C ILE A 36 -57.07 -8.86 -33.15
N ALA A 37 -58.03 -9.70 -32.75
CA ALA A 37 -58.89 -10.43 -33.70
C ALA A 37 -59.79 -9.49 -34.51
N GLN A 38 -60.33 -8.43 -33.91
CA GLN A 38 -61.15 -7.42 -34.61
C GLN A 38 -60.32 -6.54 -35.54
N LEU A 39 -59.09 -6.18 -35.15
CA LEU A 39 -58.14 -5.44 -35.99
C LEU A 39 -57.67 -6.27 -37.21
N ASN A 40 -57.49 -7.58 -37.05
CA ASN A 40 -57.09 -8.47 -38.14
C ASN A 40 -58.26 -8.88 -39.05
N ALA A 41 -59.51 -8.88 -38.55
CA ALA A 41 -60.72 -9.15 -39.33
C ALA A 41 -61.21 -7.94 -40.13
N ALA A 42 -60.85 -6.72 -39.73
CA ALA A 42 -61.12 -5.51 -40.48
C ALA A 42 -60.10 -5.40 -41.62
N THR A 43 -60.52 -5.73 -42.85
CA THR A 43 -59.67 -5.60 -44.05
C THR A 43 -59.16 -4.17 -44.27
N ASP A 44 -59.79 -3.18 -43.63
CA ASP A 44 -59.32 -1.80 -43.55
C ASP A 44 -59.31 -1.31 -42.09
N GLY A 45 -58.26 -1.65 -41.33
CA GLY A 45 -58.05 -1.20 -39.93
C GLY A 45 -58.01 0.33 -39.72
N VAL A 46 -58.00 1.12 -40.80
CA VAL A 46 -58.08 2.58 -40.80
C VAL A 46 -59.49 3.09 -40.45
N SER A 47 -60.55 2.39 -40.85
CA SER A 47 -61.94 2.82 -40.60
C SER A 47 -62.38 2.68 -39.14
N TYR A 48 -61.76 1.77 -38.36
CA TYR A 48 -62.11 1.57 -36.96
C TYR A 48 -61.42 2.59 -36.04
N LEU A 49 -60.18 2.98 -36.36
CA LEU A 49 -59.41 3.96 -35.58
C LEU A 49 -59.85 5.41 -35.86
N SER A 50 -60.43 5.70 -37.03
CA SER A 50 -60.89 7.05 -37.38
C SER A 50 -62.16 7.52 -36.64
N THR A 51 -62.88 6.60 -35.97
CA THR A 51 -64.11 6.93 -35.22
C THR A 51 -63.91 6.92 -33.70
N GLN A 52 -62.81 6.33 -33.21
CA GLN A 52 -62.55 6.15 -31.77
C GLN A 52 -61.33 6.94 -31.27
N SER A 53 -60.47 7.42 -32.17
CA SER A 53 -59.30 8.26 -31.82
C SER A 53 -59.43 9.65 -32.47
N PRO A 54 -59.23 10.75 -31.72
CA PRO A 54 -59.23 12.10 -32.29
C PRO A 54 -58.05 12.37 -33.25
N ASP A 55 -57.01 11.54 -33.21
CA ASP A 55 -55.88 11.56 -34.15
C ASP A 55 -55.57 10.14 -34.64
N PRO A 56 -56.11 9.75 -35.80
CA PRO A 56 -55.98 8.39 -36.33
C PRO A 56 -54.57 8.08 -36.86
N GLN A 57 -53.82 9.11 -37.29
CA GLN A 57 -52.52 8.91 -37.94
C GLN A 57 -51.44 8.59 -36.91
N SER A 58 -51.43 9.31 -35.79
CA SER A 58 -50.52 9.04 -34.67
C SER A 58 -50.73 7.65 -34.06
N ALA A 59 -51.96 7.14 -34.06
CA ALA A 59 -52.26 5.79 -33.59
C ALA A 59 -51.72 4.69 -34.53
N LEU A 60 -51.77 4.91 -35.85
CA LEU A 60 -51.17 4.02 -36.85
C LEU A 60 -49.64 4.01 -36.77
N ASP A 61 -49.04 5.17 -36.56
CA ASP A 61 -47.59 5.31 -36.42
C ASP A 61 -47.08 4.64 -35.13
N ALA A 62 -47.83 4.74 -34.03
CA ALA A 62 -47.54 4.02 -32.80
C ALA A 62 -47.63 2.50 -32.96
N LEU A 63 -48.64 2.00 -33.70
CA LEU A 63 -48.78 0.56 -33.99
C LEU A 63 -47.65 0.04 -34.87
N ARG A 64 -47.19 0.83 -35.87
CA ARG A 64 -45.98 0.50 -36.65
C ARG A 64 -44.74 0.45 -35.77
N GLY A 65 -44.55 1.43 -34.89
CA GLY A 65 -43.41 1.42 -33.97
C GLY A 65 -43.39 0.21 -33.03
N VAL A 66 -44.55 -0.26 -32.59
CA VAL A 66 -44.66 -1.49 -31.77
C VAL A 66 -44.37 -2.75 -32.58
N ASP A 67 -44.79 -2.81 -33.85
CA ASP A 67 -44.47 -3.93 -34.75
C ASP A 67 -42.99 -3.96 -35.13
N GLU A 68 -42.38 -2.79 -35.32
CA GLU A 68 -40.93 -2.62 -35.53
C GLU A 68 -40.13 -3.09 -34.31
N LEU A 69 -40.51 -2.66 -33.10
CA LEU A 69 -39.88 -3.12 -31.85
C LEU A 69 -40.07 -4.62 -31.63
N ARG A 70 -41.25 -5.16 -31.98
CA ARG A 70 -41.52 -6.60 -31.93
C ARG A 70 -40.62 -7.37 -32.90
N ASN A 71 -40.37 -6.84 -34.09
CA ASN A 71 -39.52 -7.46 -35.11
C ASN A 71 -38.02 -7.34 -34.76
N GLU A 72 -37.61 -6.25 -34.10
CA GLU A 72 -36.24 -6.02 -33.62
C GLU A 72 -35.86 -6.98 -32.48
N ILE A 73 -36.78 -7.23 -31.54
CA ILE A 73 -36.60 -8.23 -30.47
C ILE A 73 -36.60 -9.67 -31.02
N ARG A 74 -37.22 -9.91 -32.17
CA ARG A 74 -37.34 -11.26 -32.78
C ARG A 74 -36.16 -11.71 -33.63
N ASN A 75 -35.15 -10.87 -33.87
CA ASN A 75 -34.10 -11.20 -34.83
C ASN A 75 -32.86 -11.83 -34.15
N PRO A 76 -32.64 -13.16 -34.23
CA PRO A 76 -31.55 -13.87 -33.53
C PRO A 76 -30.14 -13.50 -34.03
N GLU A 77 -30.02 -12.79 -35.15
CA GLU A 77 -28.75 -12.31 -35.71
C GLU A 77 -28.11 -11.18 -34.88
N ASN A 78 -28.91 -10.38 -34.17
CA ASN A 78 -28.35 -9.35 -33.28
C ASN A 78 -27.84 -9.93 -31.96
N LEU A 79 -28.42 -11.03 -31.49
CA LEU A 79 -27.94 -11.68 -30.26
C LEU A 79 -26.55 -12.28 -30.48
N SER A 80 -26.31 -12.91 -31.62
CA SER A 80 -24.99 -13.45 -31.98
C SER A 80 -23.96 -12.33 -32.21
N LEU A 81 -24.35 -11.19 -32.79
CA LEU A 81 -23.49 -10.01 -32.90
C LEU A 81 -23.18 -9.37 -31.54
N ILE A 82 -24.18 -9.25 -30.66
CA ILE A 82 -24.01 -8.72 -29.30
C ILE A 82 -23.16 -9.67 -28.46
N LEU A 83 -23.36 -10.98 -28.55
CA LEU A 83 -22.55 -11.99 -27.87
C LEU A 83 -21.13 -12.04 -28.41
N ASN A 84 -20.92 -11.88 -29.72
CA ASN A 84 -19.58 -11.76 -30.29
C ASN A 84 -18.89 -10.48 -29.82
N ARG A 85 -19.59 -9.34 -29.80
CA ARG A 85 -19.04 -8.09 -29.26
C ARG A 85 -18.76 -8.18 -27.76
N LEU A 86 -19.57 -8.89 -26.99
CA LEU A 86 -19.33 -9.17 -25.58
C LEU A 86 -18.13 -10.10 -25.38
N SER A 87 -18.02 -11.16 -26.18
CA SER A 87 -16.86 -12.07 -26.20
C SER A 87 -15.57 -11.33 -26.59
N ASP A 88 -15.64 -10.44 -27.59
CA ASP A 88 -14.53 -9.58 -28.01
C ASP A 88 -14.18 -8.59 -26.89
N LEU A 89 -15.16 -8.00 -26.21
CA LEU A 89 -14.94 -7.11 -25.06
C LEU A 89 -14.37 -7.86 -23.85
N GLU A 90 -14.80 -9.09 -23.58
CA GLU A 90 -14.23 -9.97 -22.55
C GLU A 90 -12.79 -10.38 -22.90
N SER A 91 -12.49 -10.55 -24.19
CA SER A 91 -11.11 -10.80 -24.66
C SER A 91 -10.20 -9.57 -24.52
N LEU A 92 -10.75 -8.37 -24.73
CA LEU A 92 -10.03 -7.10 -24.54
C LEU A 92 -9.82 -6.78 -23.06
N LEU A 93 -10.78 -7.16 -22.22
CA LEU A 93 -10.71 -7.05 -20.77
C LEU A 93 -10.07 -8.33 -20.21
N HIS A 94 -8.81 -8.57 -20.54
CA HIS A 94 -7.96 -9.59 -19.93
C HIS A 94 -7.68 -9.33 -18.43
N LEU A 95 -8.64 -8.78 -17.66
CA LEU A 95 -8.46 -8.44 -16.24
C LEU A 95 -8.02 -9.65 -15.42
N GLN A 96 -8.49 -10.86 -15.73
CA GLN A 96 -8.13 -12.04 -14.95
C GLN A 96 -6.67 -12.49 -15.22
N PRO A 97 -6.25 -12.71 -16.48
CA PRO A 97 -4.84 -13.00 -16.77
C PRO A 97 -3.88 -11.84 -16.43
N ASP A 98 -4.30 -10.60 -16.63
CA ASP A 98 -3.49 -9.42 -16.34
C ASP A 98 -3.36 -9.19 -14.83
N LEU A 99 -4.42 -9.43 -14.05
CA LEU A 99 -4.33 -9.43 -12.58
C LEU A 99 -3.41 -10.55 -12.10
N SER A 100 -3.48 -11.75 -12.67
CA SER A 100 -2.55 -12.84 -12.34
C SER A 100 -1.10 -12.49 -12.70
N ARG A 101 -0.86 -11.82 -13.83
CA ARG A 101 0.47 -11.33 -14.22
C ARG A 101 0.96 -10.21 -13.31
N LEU A 102 0.08 -9.30 -12.90
CA LEU A 102 0.41 -8.22 -11.96
C LEU A 102 0.70 -8.77 -10.56
N LEU A 103 -0.06 -9.76 -10.10
CA LEU A 103 0.19 -10.46 -8.84
C LEU A 103 1.51 -11.22 -8.88
N ALA A 104 1.81 -11.95 -9.96
CA ALA A 104 3.09 -12.62 -10.13
C ALA A 104 4.27 -11.63 -10.17
N LYS A 105 4.10 -10.48 -10.85
CA LYS A 105 5.10 -9.40 -10.82
C LYS A 105 5.24 -8.77 -9.44
N LEU A 106 4.15 -8.64 -8.69
CA LEU A 106 4.19 -8.13 -7.32
C LEU A 106 4.94 -9.11 -6.41
N GLU A 107 4.68 -10.41 -6.53
CA GLU A 107 5.39 -11.46 -5.80
C GLU A 107 6.88 -11.53 -6.18
N GLU A 108 7.21 -11.36 -7.46
CA GLU A 108 8.60 -11.24 -7.95
C GLU A 108 9.30 -9.99 -7.37
N ILE A 109 8.62 -8.84 -7.34
CA ILE A 109 9.12 -7.60 -6.74
C ILE A 109 9.28 -7.75 -5.22
N GLU A 110 8.33 -8.37 -4.54
CA GLU A 110 8.39 -8.64 -3.11
C GLU A 110 9.54 -9.60 -2.76
N GLY A 111 9.77 -10.62 -3.59
CA GLY A 111 10.95 -11.49 -3.51
C GLY A 111 12.26 -10.73 -3.71
N ALA A 112 12.35 -9.91 -4.75
CA ALA A 112 13.51 -9.07 -4.99
C ALA A 112 13.76 -8.05 -3.86
N LEU A 113 12.70 -7.50 -3.27
CA LEU A 113 12.77 -6.64 -2.08
C LEU A 113 13.21 -7.42 -0.83
N ALA A 114 12.84 -8.69 -0.70
CA ALA A 114 13.31 -9.55 0.38
C ALA A 114 14.83 -9.81 0.28
N ASP A 115 15.39 -9.87 -0.93
CA ASP A 115 16.83 -9.99 -1.17
C ASP A 115 17.57 -8.65 -0.98
N ILE A 116 16.90 -7.52 -1.21
CA ILE A 116 17.44 -6.17 -0.93
C ILE A 116 17.33 -5.80 0.56
N ARG A 117 16.30 -6.24 1.28
CA ARG A 117 16.10 -5.98 2.73
C ARG A 117 17.31 -6.33 3.62
N PRO A 118 18.10 -7.40 3.39
CA PRO A 118 19.33 -7.63 4.14
C PRO A 118 20.48 -6.70 3.76
N ALA A 119 20.44 -6.04 2.59
CA ALA A 119 21.46 -5.07 2.16
C ALA A 119 21.32 -3.69 2.85
N TYR A 120 20.16 -3.39 3.44
CA TYR A 120 19.94 -2.21 4.28
C TYR A 120 19.69 -2.60 5.75
N GLN A 121 20.54 -3.45 6.30
CA GLN A 121 20.83 -3.38 7.73
C GLN A 121 22.00 -2.42 7.87
N PRO A 122 21.88 -1.25 8.54
CA PRO A 122 23.08 -0.55 8.97
C PRO A 122 23.88 -1.58 9.76
N ILE A 123 25.04 -2.00 9.23
CA ILE A 123 25.91 -2.94 9.93
C ILE A 123 26.41 -2.17 11.15
N VAL A 124 25.65 -2.24 12.25
CA VAL A 124 26.04 -1.65 13.51
C VAL A 124 27.19 -2.49 14.00
N GLU A 125 28.37 -1.89 13.93
CA GLU A 125 29.58 -2.55 14.38
C GLU A 125 29.41 -2.96 15.86
N GLN A 126 29.79 -4.21 16.16
CA GLN A 126 29.81 -4.68 17.54
C GLN A 126 30.88 -3.94 18.34
N TRP A 127 30.68 -3.84 19.65
CA TRP A 127 31.68 -3.25 20.54
C TRP A 127 32.99 -4.04 20.49
N LYS A 128 34.08 -3.33 20.19
CA LYS A 128 35.45 -3.85 20.25
C LYS A 128 36.07 -3.53 21.60
N THR A 129 36.72 -4.53 22.20
CA THR A 129 37.49 -4.35 23.43
C THR A 129 38.87 -3.80 23.09
N PRO A 130 39.27 -2.62 23.60
CA PRO A 130 40.62 -2.11 23.40
C PRO A 130 41.63 -2.87 24.25
N THR A 131 42.87 -2.95 23.77
CA THR A 131 44.01 -3.33 24.60
C THR A 131 44.38 -2.15 25.48
N LEU A 132 44.14 -2.27 26.78
CA LEU A 132 44.52 -1.25 27.75
C LEU A 132 46.04 -1.29 27.99
N ILE A 133 46.64 -0.12 28.13
CA ILE A 133 48.09 0.06 28.33
C ILE A 133 48.36 0.91 29.58
N ASN A 134 49.62 1.14 29.93
CA ASN A 134 50.04 1.97 31.08
C ASN A 134 49.34 1.59 32.40
N SER A 135 49.18 0.28 32.61
CA SER A 135 48.54 -0.33 33.79
C SER A 135 47.08 0.03 34.00
N TRP A 136 46.42 0.64 33.01
CA TRP A 136 44.97 0.77 33.01
C TRP A 136 44.32 -0.60 32.91
N VAL A 137 43.31 -0.83 33.74
CA VAL A 137 42.50 -2.05 33.71
C VAL A 137 41.03 -1.69 33.71
N SER A 138 40.19 -2.61 33.25
CA SER A 138 38.73 -2.47 33.39
C SER A 138 38.35 -2.38 34.87
N TYR A 139 37.41 -1.48 35.20
CA TYR A 139 36.95 -1.32 36.57
C TYR A 139 36.22 -2.58 37.07
N GLY A 140 35.35 -3.15 36.23
CA GLY A 140 34.53 -4.34 36.50
C GLY A 140 33.04 -4.05 36.69
N SER A 141 32.28 -5.11 36.98
CA SER A 141 30.84 -5.05 37.28
C SER A 141 30.53 -4.09 38.44
N PRO A 142 29.42 -3.33 38.42
CA PRO A 142 28.31 -3.34 37.47
C PRO A 142 28.48 -2.45 36.23
N PHE A 143 29.67 -1.90 35.98
CA PHE A 143 29.91 -0.93 34.92
C PHE A 143 30.24 -1.59 33.57
N ASN A 144 30.05 -0.85 32.48
CA ASN A 144 30.41 -1.30 31.15
C ASN A 144 31.92 -1.62 31.07
N PRO A 145 32.33 -2.71 30.40
CA PRO A 145 33.73 -2.90 30.05
C PRO A 145 34.16 -1.84 29.03
N PRO A 146 35.44 -1.42 29.04
CA PRO A 146 35.99 -0.52 28.03
C PRO A 146 35.71 -1.02 26.63
N GLY A 147 35.21 -0.15 25.76
CA GLY A 147 34.83 -0.54 24.41
C GLY A 147 34.74 0.64 23.46
N TYR A 148 34.90 0.37 22.18
CA TYR A 148 34.65 1.32 21.11
C TYR A 148 33.98 0.65 19.90
N TYR A 149 33.24 1.43 19.11
CA TYR A 149 32.79 1.04 17.77
C TYR A 149 32.55 2.29 16.92
N ARG A 150 32.42 2.12 15.60
CA ARG A 150 32.04 3.19 14.67
C ARG A 150 30.70 2.88 14.04
N ASP A 151 29.78 3.83 14.06
CA ASP A 151 28.50 3.67 13.39
C ASP A 151 28.61 3.91 11.86
N PRO A 152 27.56 3.57 11.08
CA PRO A 152 27.54 3.81 9.64
C PRO A 152 27.63 5.28 9.22
N PHE A 153 27.41 6.22 10.14
CA PHE A 153 27.56 7.67 9.89
C PHE A 153 28.98 8.18 10.22
N GLY A 154 29.90 7.28 10.55
CA GLY A 154 31.28 7.60 10.88
C GLY A 154 31.46 8.16 12.30
N ILE A 155 30.50 8.00 13.20
CA ILE A 155 30.63 8.41 14.60
C ILE A 155 31.26 7.27 15.40
N VAL A 156 32.42 7.55 16.00
CA VAL A 156 33.06 6.67 16.98
C VAL A 156 32.40 6.91 18.33
N ARG A 157 32.01 5.82 19.00
CA ARG A 157 31.50 5.87 20.37
C ARG A 157 32.41 5.06 21.27
N LEU A 158 32.75 5.63 22.41
CA LEU A 158 33.48 4.98 23.47
C LEU A 158 32.53 4.68 24.64
N ARG A 159 32.87 3.65 25.40
CA ARG A 159 32.18 3.30 26.64
C ARG A 159 33.13 2.69 27.66
N GLY A 160 32.63 2.55 28.86
CA GLY A 160 33.20 1.73 29.91
C GLY A 160 33.92 2.52 30.97
N MET A 161 34.34 1.81 32.01
CA MET A 161 35.03 2.41 33.16
C MET A 161 36.37 1.72 33.37
N VAL A 162 37.42 2.50 33.60
CA VAL A 162 38.80 2.03 33.82
C VAL A 162 39.34 2.49 35.17
N LYS A 163 40.38 1.82 35.66
CA LYS A 163 41.07 2.14 36.92
C LYS A 163 42.56 1.76 36.89
N SER A 164 43.25 2.05 37.99
CA SER A 164 44.63 1.66 38.34
C SER A 164 45.75 2.24 37.48
N GLY A 165 45.49 2.70 36.27
CA GLY A 165 46.53 3.29 35.42
C GLY A 165 47.01 4.65 35.92
N THR A 166 47.83 5.31 35.12
CA THR A 166 48.45 6.58 35.50
C THR A 166 47.75 7.75 34.81
N ILE A 167 47.29 8.74 35.58
CA ILE A 167 46.75 9.99 35.02
C ILE A 167 47.85 10.74 34.26
N GLY A 168 47.51 11.30 33.11
CA GLY A 168 48.43 11.87 32.13
C GLY A 168 49.00 10.85 31.15
N GLN A 169 48.70 9.56 31.30
CA GLN A 169 49.13 8.50 30.40
C GLN A 169 47.97 7.91 29.61
N ASP A 170 48.28 7.37 28.44
CA ASP A 170 47.29 6.78 27.54
C ASP A 170 46.63 5.57 28.18
N ILE A 171 45.31 5.49 28.06
CA ILE A 171 44.48 4.37 28.49
C ILE A 171 44.58 3.25 27.44
N PHE A 172 44.43 3.60 26.17
CA PHE A 172 44.60 2.75 25.00
C PHE A 172 44.76 3.61 23.74
N VAL A 173 45.07 2.95 22.62
CA VAL A 173 45.21 3.60 21.30
C VAL A 173 44.16 3.05 20.34
N LEU A 174 43.42 3.94 19.71
CA LEU A 174 42.45 3.61 18.66
C LEU A 174 43.16 3.23 17.35
N PRO A 175 42.70 2.19 16.65
CA PRO A 175 43.23 1.86 15.33
C PRO A 175 42.86 2.93 14.29
N ALA A 176 43.57 2.94 13.16
CA ALA A 176 43.16 3.73 12.00
C ALA A 176 41.72 3.34 11.59
N GLY A 177 40.95 4.31 11.11
CA GLY A 177 39.52 4.27 10.86
C GLY A 177 38.67 4.77 12.03
N TYR A 178 39.22 4.88 13.24
CA TYR A 178 38.50 5.25 14.46
C TYR A 178 39.03 6.53 15.10
N ARG A 179 39.88 7.29 14.40
CA ARG A 179 40.58 8.44 14.97
C ARG A 179 39.90 9.75 14.55
N PRO A 180 39.85 10.76 15.42
CA PRO A 180 39.37 12.09 15.04
C PRO A 180 40.40 12.80 14.16
N ALA A 181 39.96 13.86 13.46
CA ALA A 181 40.88 14.68 12.66
C ALA A 181 41.85 15.50 13.52
N ASN A 182 41.36 15.99 14.66
CA ASN A 182 42.07 16.83 15.61
C ASN A 182 41.86 16.30 17.02
N VAL A 183 42.55 16.88 18.00
CA VAL A 183 42.35 16.51 19.41
C VAL A 183 40.92 16.85 19.84
N GLU A 184 40.22 15.86 20.36
CA GLU A 184 38.91 16.00 20.99
C GLU A 184 39.08 15.95 22.51
N ILE A 185 38.48 16.90 23.23
CA ILE A 185 38.58 17.02 24.69
C ILE A 185 37.21 16.76 25.29
N PHE A 186 37.12 15.84 26.25
CA PHE A 186 35.88 15.43 26.88
C PHE A 186 35.92 15.64 28.39
N PRO A 187 34.87 16.25 28.98
CA PRO A 187 34.67 16.19 30.41
C PRO A 187 34.29 14.76 30.81
N ASN A 188 34.81 14.27 31.92
CA ASN A 188 34.42 12.98 32.47
C ASN A 188 34.25 13.03 33.99
N VAL A 189 33.62 11.98 34.52
CA VAL A 189 33.55 11.72 35.95
C VAL A 189 34.65 10.73 36.31
N SER A 190 35.46 11.11 37.28
CA SER A 190 36.62 10.34 37.72
C SER A 190 36.75 10.38 39.23
N ASN A 191 36.42 9.26 39.90
CA ASN A 191 36.32 9.16 41.36
C ASN A 191 35.45 10.25 42.02
N SER A 192 34.29 10.52 41.44
CA SER A 192 33.35 11.57 41.87
C SER A 192 33.93 12.99 41.78
N LEU A 193 35.04 13.13 41.05
CA LEU A 193 35.67 14.40 40.70
C LEU A 193 35.53 14.65 39.19
N PHE A 194 35.81 15.89 38.80
CA PHE A 194 35.92 16.25 37.39
C PHE A 194 37.24 15.71 36.82
N GLY A 195 37.16 15.01 35.70
CA GLY A 195 38.32 14.61 34.91
C GLY A 195 38.24 15.15 33.50
N ILE A 196 39.39 15.13 32.83
CA ILE A 196 39.53 15.50 31.41
C ILE A 196 40.09 14.29 30.66
N ALA A 197 39.43 13.92 29.58
CA ALA A 197 39.91 12.92 28.64
C ALA A 197 40.24 13.60 27.32
N GLU A 198 41.32 13.17 26.68
CA GLU A 198 41.70 13.64 25.36
C GLU A 198 41.80 12.47 24.39
N VAL A 199 41.22 12.63 23.20
CA VAL A 199 41.42 11.71 22.09
C VAL A 199 42.20 12.46 21.01
N THR A 200 43.46 12.09 20.85
CA THR A 200 44.35 12.74 19.88
C THR A 200 44.10 12.22 18.46
N SER A 201 44.60 12.96 17.45
CA SER A 201 44.50 12.54 16.04
C SER A 201 45.31 11.28 15.71
N THR A 202 46.29 10.90 16.55
CA THR A 202 47.01 9.62 16.45
C THR A 202 46.22 8.45 17.06
N GLY A 203 45.07 8.74 17.69
CA GLY A 203 44.19 7.75 18.30
C GLY A 203 44.47 7.48 19.78
N SER A 204 45.47 8.12 20.39
CA SER A 204 45.69 7.99 21.84
C SER A 204 44.51 8.54 22.61
N VAL A 205 43.90 7.69 23.45
CA VAL A 205 42.85 8.03 24.41
C VAL A 205 43.51 8.19 25.77
N ASN A 206 43.64 9.43 26.24
CA ASN A 206 44.41 9.79 27.43
C ASN A 206 43.50 10.31 28.55
N ALA A 207 43.80 9.93 29.79
CA ALA A 207 43.19 10.53 30.97
C ALA A 207 44.07 11.69 31.46
N THR A 208 43.98 12.89 30.87
CA THR A 208 44.93 13.98 31.13
C THR A 208 44.81 14.59 32.51
N SER A 209 43.61 14.58 33.11
CA SER A 209 43.37 15.06 34.47
C SER A 209 42.28 14.23 35.15
N GLY A 210 42.39 14.04 36.46
CA GLY A 210 41.42 13.30 37.27
C GLY A 210 42.08 12.38 38.30
N ASN A 211 41.43 11.25 38.57
CA ASN A 211 41.80 10.24 39.54
C ASN A 211 41.71 8.82 38.94
N ASN A 212 42.57 7.90 39.37
CA ASN A 212 42.65 6.56 38.80
C ASN A 212 41.90 5.48 39.61
N ALA A 213 41.19 5.83 40.69
CA ALA A 213 40.30 4.90 41.39
C ALA A 213 39.16 4.45 40.46
N TYR A 214 38.59 5.39 39.71
CA TYR A 214 37.85 5.11 38.48
C TYR A 214 37.89 6.31 37.53
N PHE A 215 37.79 6.05 36.24
CA PHE A 215 37.68 7.04 35.18
C PHE A 215 36.68 6.56 34.13
N SER A 216 35.64 7.37 33.89
CA SER A 216 34.55 7.00 32.98
C SER A 216 34.85 7.36 31.54
N LEU A 217 34.55 6.44 30.62
CA LEU A 217 34.57 6.63 29.17
C LEU A 217 33.18 6.64 28.55
N ASP A 218 32.13 6.46 29.35
CA ASP A 218 30.76 6.40 28.87
C ASP A 218 30.32 7.76 28.29
N GLY A 219 29.75 7.72 27.09
CA GLY A 219 29.17 8.90 26.42
C GLY A 219 30.15 9.71 25.58
N MET A 220 31.44 9.34 25.53
CA MET A 220 32.39 9.99 24.64
C MET A 220 32.13 9.60 23.17
N THR A 221 31.88 10.60 22.32
CA THR A 221 31.58 10.38 20.90
C THR A 221 32.20 11.47 20.04
N PHE A 222 32.71 11.11 18.86
CA PHE A 222 33.29 12.04 17.88
C PHE A 222 33.23 11.47 16.46
N ARG A 223 33.46 12.32 15.45
CA ARG A 223 33.54 11.88 14.05
C ARG A 223 34.91 11.26 13.74
N ALA A 224 34.92 10.06 13.18
CA ALA A 224 36.12 9.49 12.58
C ALA A 224 36.52 10.30 11.33
N ALA A 225 37.81 10.52 11.16
CA ALA A 225 38.37 11.17 9.98
C ALA A 225 39.49 10.37 9.32
N GLN A 226 40.09 9.41 10.04
CA GLN A 226 41.29 8.66 9.61
C GLN A 226 41.29 7.26 10.18
#